data_AF-A0A293MLQ9-F1
#
_entry.id   AF-A0A293MLQ9-F1
#
_cell.length_a   1.000
_cell.length_b   1.000
_cell.length_c   1.000
_cell.angle_alpha   90.00
_cell.angle_beta   90.00
_cell.angle_gamma   90.00
#
_symmetry.space_group_name_H-M   'P 1'
#
loop_
_entity.id
_entity.type
_entity.pdbx_description
1 polymer ?
#
loop_
_entity_poly.entity_id
_entity_poly.type
_entity_poly.pdbx_seq_one_letter_code
_entity_poly.pdbx_strand_id
1 'polypeptide(L)'
;MKASIEDARDTHLATANWKMVSGAADAQLKMESPLLPFQALTSSINYRNERSLLEGSFIVETPAKIFKTFAAIRGDNMRNIEGNLKIETPFEILRFADIDASFNNELNRMIDASVSMRTSRPSLRDISVSFKSRMNPGSVDLSLDSRLPSYPAIGVNYVCKHNEDLSSISPRITVSVGESKYVGYGQMMMIPGSYAISAG
;
A
#
# COMPACT_ATOMS: atom_id res chain seq x y z
N MET A 1 -1.78 34.71 -8.60
CA MET A 1 -3.02 35.26 -9.20
C MET A 1 -3.99 35.64 -8.10
N LYS A 2 -4.58 36.83 -8.15
CA LYS A 2 -5.60 37.29 -7.19
C LYS A 2 -6.85 37.68 -7.99
N ALA A 3 -8.00 37.16 -7.60
CA ALA A 3 -9.30 37.53 -8.14
C ALA A 3 -10.23 37.93 -6.98
N SER A 4 -10.98 39.01 -7.16
CA SER A 4 -11.97 39.48 -6.18
C SER A 4 -13.26 39.83 -6.90
N ILE A 5 -14.38 39.44 -6.31
CA ILE A 5 -15.73 39.78 -6.78
C ILE A 5 -16.44 40.44 -5.60
N GLU A 6 -16.93 41.65 -5.80
CA GLU A 6 -17.71 42.40 -4.81
C GLU A 6 -19.16 42.42 -5.27
N ASP A 7 -20.09 42.14 -4.35
CA ASP A 7 -21.52 42.41 -4.55
C ASP A 7 -22.00 43.50 -3.58
N ALA A 8 -23.29 43.86 -3.65
CA ALA A 8 -23.86 44.96 -2.86
C ALA A 8 -23.86 44.73 -1.34
N ARG A 9 -23.54 43.51 -0.86
CA ARG A 9 -23.63 43.10 0.54
C ARG A 9 -22.33 42.52 1.05
N ASP A 10 -21.57 41.85 0.20
CA ASP A 10 -20.46 41.00 0.59
C ASP A 10 -19.27 41.05 -0.39
N THR A 11 -18.07 40.81 0.15
CA THR A 11 -16.84 40.68 -0.64
C THR A 11 -16.45 39.20 -0.72
N HIS A 12 -16.23 38.72 -1.93
CA HIS A 12 -15.70 37.39 -2.22
C HIS A 12 -14.26 37.51 -2.67
N LEU A 13 -13.35 36.83 -1.98
CA LEU A 13 -11.93 36.87 -2.27
C LEU A 13 -11.42 35.47 -2.65
N ALA A 14 -10.78 35.36 -3.81
CA ALA A 14 -10.08 34.17 -4.23
C ALA A 14 -8.62 34.51 -4.54
N THR A 15 -7.68 33.94 -3.78
CA THR A 15 -6.24 34.10 -4.02
C THR A 15 -5.62 32.76 -4.36
N ALA A 16 -4.82 32.73 -5.41
CA ALA A 16 -4.09 31.54 -5.85
C ALA A 16 -2.61 31.88 -6.00
N ASN A 17 -1.76 31.19 -5.27
CA ASN A 17 -0.31 31.30 -5.36
C ASN A 17 0.24 29.97 -5.84
N TRP A 18 1.13 29.98 -6.82
CA TRP A 18 1.83 28.77 -7.22
C TRP A 18 3.30 29.09 -7.49
N LYS A 19 4.16 28.13 -7.19
CA LYS A 19 5.59 28.17 -7.44
C LYS A 19 5.97 26.82 -8.01
N MET A 20 6.61 26.83 -9.17
CA MET A 20 7.13 25.61 -9.80
C MET A 20 8.63 25.79 -9.98
N VAL A 21 9.39 24.79 -9.59
CA VAL A 21 10.83 24.68 -9.81
C VAL A 21 11.13 23.28 -10.35
N SER A 22 12.34 23.04 -10.85
CA SER A 22 12.71 21.72 -11.35
C SER A 22 12.49 20.65 -10.26
N GLY A 23 11.63 19.67 -10.52
CA GLY A 23 11.31 18.60 -9.59
C GLY A 23 10.39 18.97 -8.42
N ALA A 24 9.85 20.19 -8.32
CA ALA A 24 8.91 20.52 -7.25
C ALA A 24 7.85 21.55 -7.66
N ALA A 25 6.65 21.43 -7.09
CA ALA A 25 5.56 22.37 -7.27
C ALA A 25 4.82 22.61 -5.95
N ASP A 26 4.61 23.88 -5.63
CA ASP A 26 3.80 24.35 -4.52
C ASP A 26 2.63 25.14 -5.09
N ALA A 27 1.41 24.85 -4.65
CA ALA A 27 0.22 25.61 -4.99
C ALA A 27 -0.64 25.82 -3.74
N GLN A 28 -1.17 27.03 -3.59
CA GLN A 28 -2.11 27.39 -2.54
C GLN A 28 -3.26 28.15 -3.16
N LEU A 29 -4.48 27.74 -2.86
CA LEU A 29 -5.72 28.44 -3.19
C LEU A 29 -6.40 28.80 -1.87
N LYS A 30 -6.80 30.06 -1.72
CA LYS A 30 -7.58 30.55 -0.58
C LYS A 30 -8.84 31.21 -1.12
N MET A 31 -9.99 30.78 -0.62
CA MET A 31 -11.29 31.36 -0.92
C MET A 31 -11.94 31.85 0.38
N GLU A 32 -12.39 33.10 0.39
CA GLU A 32 -13.16 33.69 1.48
C GLU A 32 -14.48 34.17 0.90
N SER A 33 -15.58 33.72 1.51
CA SER A 33 -16.92 34.12 1.10
C SER A 33 -17.91 33.91 2.26
N PRO A 34 -18.71 34.93 2.60
CA PRO A 34 -19.75 34.80 3.62
C PRO A 34 -20.91 33.88 3.18
N LEU A 35 -21.05 33.61 1.89
CA LEU A 35 -22.04 32.66 1.35
C LEU A 35 -21.62 31.20 1.51
N LEU A 36 -20.33 30.94 1.80
CA LEU A 36 -19.85 29.59 2.04
C LEU A 36 -20.13 29.21 3.49
N PRO A 37 -20.65 27.99 3.76
CA PRO A 37 -20.99 27.56 5.13
C PRO A 37 -19.76 27.48 6.05
N PHE A 38 -18.55 27.46 5.48
CA PHE A 38 -17.29 27.44 6.20
C PHE A 38 -16.59 28.81 6.25
N GLN A 39 -17.14 29.87 5.64
CA GLN A 39 -16.60 31.25 5.53
C GLN A 39 -15.27 31.38 4.79
N ALA A 40 -14.31 30.49 5.06
CA ALA A 40 -13.01 30.44 4.42
C ALA A 40 -12.60 29.00 4.11
N LEU A 41 -11.94 28.82 2.99
CA LEU A 41 -11.33 27.57 2.55
C LEU A 41 -9.92 27.85 2.07
N THR A 42 -8.94 27.18 2.66
CA THR A 42 -7.56 27.17 2.18
C THR A 42 -7.24 25.77 1.71
N SER A 43 -6.78 25.62 0.47
CA SER A 43 -6.23 24.36 -0.02
C SER A 43 -4.78 24.55 -0.44
N SER A 44 -3.91 23.65 0.00
CA SER A 44 -2.49 23.64 -0.32
C SER A 44 -2.11 22.31 -0.94
N ILE A 45 -1.36 22.36 -2.03
CA ILE A 45 -0.76 21.21 -2.72
C ILE A 45 0.74 21.42 -2.72
N ASN A 46 1.48 20.42 -2.28
CA ASN A 46 2.93 20.34 -2.46
C ASN A 46 3.24 19.04 -3.19
N TYR A 47 4.19 19.12 -4.10
CA TYR A 47 4.69 18.02 -4.91
C TYR A 47 6.21 18.12 -5.01
N ARG A 48 6.89 16.99 -4.84
CA ARG A 48 8.34 16.89 -4.96
C ARG A 48 8.71 15.56 -5.62
N ASN A 49 9.63 15.64 -6.56
CA ASN A 49 10.18 14.52 -7.33
C ASN A 49 11.71 14.66 -7.33
N GLU A 50 12.37 13.85 -6.50
CA GLU A 50 13.81 13.81 -6.31
C GLU A 50 14.32 12.40 -6.62
N ARG A 51 15.00 12.19 -7.77
CA ARG A 51 15.66 10.94 -8.21
C ARG A 51 14.85 9.64 -8.02
N SER A 52 14.71 9.16 -6.79
CA SER A 52 14.02 7.95 -6.38
C SER A 52 12.89 8.18 -5.37
N LEU A 53 12.49 9.42 -5.11
CA LEU A 53 11.40 9.79 -4.21
C LEU A 53 10.42 10.69 -4.95
N LEU A 54 9.17 10.26 -5.00
CA LEU A 54 8.01 11.02 -5.43
C LEU A 54 7.12 11.23 -4.21
N GLU A 55 7.03 12.44 -3.70
CA GLU A 55 6.15 12.77 -2.57
C GLU A 55 5.21 13.93 -2.90
N GLY A 56 4.04 13.90 -2.28
CA GLY A 56 3.06 14.95 -2.42
C GLY A 56 2.17 15.03 -1.19
N SER A 57 1.71 16.25 -0.91
CA SER A 57 0.72 16.48 0.13
C SER A 57 -0.40 17.37 -0.41
N PHE A 58 -1.60 17.09 0.07
CA PHE A 58 -2.79 17.87 -0.19
C PHE A 58 -3.46 18.17 1.14
N ILE A 59 -3.66 19.44 1.42
CA ILE A 59 -4.24 19.91 2.68
C ILE A 59 -5.42 20.81 2.32
N VAL A 60 -6.57 20.59 2.96
CA VAL A 60 -7.75 21.44 2.86
C VAL A 60 -8.17 21.85 4.27
N GLU A 61 -8.24 23.14 4.50
CA GLU A 61 -8.51 23.75 5.79
C GLU A 61 -9.69 24.70 5.69
N THR A 62 -10.56 24.60 6.68
CA THR A 62 -11.62 25.56 6.99
C THR A 62 -11.42 25.99 8.45
N PRO A 63 -12.05 27.06 8.94
CA PRO A 63 -11.96 27.47 10.33
C PRO A 63 -12.30 26.37 11.34
N ALA A 64 -13.18 25.43 10.96
CA ALA A 64 -13.66 24.38 11.85
C ALA A 64 -13.01 23.00 11.63
N LYS A 65 -12.43 22.75 10.45
CA LYS A 65 -12.06 21.40 10.01
C LYS A 65 -10.82 21.41 9.13
N ILE A 66 -9.99 20.40 9.30
CA ILE A 66 -8.78 20.18 8.51
C ILE A 66 -8.83 18.75 7.93
N PHE A 67 -8.56 18.65 6.64
CA PHE A 67 -8.36 17.41 5.91
C PHE A 67 -6.94 17.41 5.35
N LYS A 68 -6.19 16.33 5.57
CA LYS A 68 -4.83 16.19 5.05
C LYS A 68 -4.69 14.86 4.34
N THR A 69 -3.95 14.86 3.25
CA THR A 69 -3.51 13.67 2.55
C THR A 69 -2.03 13.84 2.25
N PHE A 70 -1.25 12.81 2.55
CA PHE A 70 0.16 12.72 2.24
C PHE A 70 0.40 11.41 1.52
N ALA A 71 1.11 11.47 0.40
CA ALA A 71 1.52 10.29 -0.34
C ALA A 71 3.01 10.39 -0.63
N ALA A 72 3.73 9.29 -0.43
CA ALA A 72 5.12 9.16 -0.79
C ALA A 72 5.35 7.82 -1.47
N ILE A 73 6.06 7.82 -2.58
CA ILE A 73 6.50 6.64 -3.31
C ILE A 73 8.00 6.76 -3.47
N ARG A 74 8.74 5.78 -2.98
CA ARG A 74 10.19 5.69 -3.10
C ARG A 74 10.54 4.46 -3.92
N GLY A 75 11.45 4.60 -4.88
CA GLY A 75 12.03 3.47 -5.58
C GLY A 75 13.23 3.87 -6.43
N ASP A 76 14.35 3.14 -6.26
CA ASP A 76 15.57 3.38 -7.03
C ASP A 76 15.52 2.70 -8.42
N ASN A 77 14.64 1.70 -8.59
CA ASN A 77 14.43 0.91 -9.80
C ASN A 77 13.19 0.00 -9.61
N MET A 78 12.85 -0.80 -10.62
CA MET A 78 11.78 -1.83 -10.51
C MET A 78 12.10 -2.96 -9.51
N ARG A 79 13.22 -2.91 -8.79
CA ARG A 79 13.56 -3.90 -7.76
C ARG A 79 13.00 -3.50 -6.41
N ASN A 80 13.09 -2.23 -6.03
CA ASN A 80 12.66 -1.77 -4.71
C ASN A 80 11.67 -0.62 -4.87
N ILE A 81 10.42 -0.86 -4.46
CA ILE A 81 9.37 0.14 -4.45
C ILE A 81 8.72 0.13 -3.06
N GLU A 82 8.70 1.29 -2.42
CA GLU A 82 8.02 1.54 -1.16
C GLU A 82 6.99 2.65 -1.39
N GLY A 83 5.80 2.52 -0.83
CA GLY A 83 4.73 3.49 -0.94
C GLY A 83 4.06 3.69 0.41
N ASN A 84 3.78 4.93 0.76
CA ASN A 84 2.99 5.29 1.93
C ASN A 84 1.89 6.29 1.51
N LEU A 85 0.67 6.08 2.01
CA LEU A 85 -0.46 7.00 1.87
C LEU A 85 -1.10 7.22 3.24
N LYS A 86 -1.05 8.46 3.72
CA LYS A 86 -1.67 8.91 4.96
C LYS A 86 -2.80 9.86 4.67
N ILE A 87 -3.95 9.61 5.27
CA ILE A 87 -5.14 10.42 5.19
C ILE A 87 -5.54 10.77 6.61
N GLU A 88 -5.69 12.07 6.90
CA GLU A 88 -6.24 12.58 8.15
C GLU A 88 -7.52 13.34 7.82
N THR A 89 -8.60 13.03 8.51
CA THR A 89 -9.90 13.67 8.26
C THR A 89 -10.52 14.16 9.56
N PRO A 90 -11.40 15.18 9.49
CA PRO A 90 -12.12 15.67 10.66
C PRO A 90 -13.32 14.77 11.01
N PHE A 91 -13.58 13.70 10.25
CA PHE A 91 -14.74 12.83 10.46
C PHE A 91 -14.44 11.82 11.56
N GLU A 92 -15.28 11.76 12.59
CA GLU A 92 -15.08 10.85 13.74
C GLU A 92 -14.99 9.38 13.32
N ILE A 93 -15.75 8.99 12.29
CA ILE A 93 -15.76 7.62 11.75
C ILE A 93 -14.45 7.23 11.05
N LEU A 94 -13.65 8.20 10.61
CA LEU A 94 -12.41 8.00 9.87
C LEU A 94 -11.41 9.14 10.15
N ARG A 95 -11.00 9.28 11.40
CA ARG A 95 -10.00 10.30 11.80
C ARG A 95 -8.68 10.14 11.06
N PHE A 96 -8.26 8.89 10.80
CA PHE A 96 -7.10 8.60 9.99
C PHE A 96 -7.22 7.28 9.21
N ALA A 97 -6.47 7.20 8.12
CA ALA A 97 -6.09 5.98 7.40
C ALA A 97 -4.62 6.08 6.96
N ASP A 98 -3.85 5.03 7.19
CA ASP A 98 -2.44 4.89 6.84
C ASP A 98 -2.29 3.60 6.04
N ILE A 99 -1.74 3.69 4.83
CA ILE A 99 -1.54 2.57 3.92
C ILE A 99 -0.06 2.52 3.57
N ASP A 100 0.58 1.41 3.91
CA ASP A 100 1.97 1.12 3.55
C ASP A 100 1.99 -0.02 2.55
N ALA A 101 2.75 0.14 1.46
CA ALA A 101 3.01 -0.89 0.49
C ALA A 101 4.52 -1.01 0.27
N SER A 102 5.03 -2.24 0.17
CA SER A 102 6.41 -2.50 -0.19
C SER A 102 6.50 -3.62 -1.20
N PHE A 103 7.46 -3.51 -2.10
CA PHE A 103 7.80 -4.49 -3.12
C PHE A 103 9.31 -4.52 -3.28
N ASN A 104 9.89 -5.69 -3.09
CA ASN A 104 11.29 -5.98 -3.32
C ASN A 104 11.41 -7.18 -4.27
N ASN A 105 12.22 -7.05 -5.33
CA ASN A 105 12.55 -8.10 -6.28
C ASN A 105 14.07 -8.17 -6.48
N GLU A 106 14.69 -9.13 -5.82
CA GLU A 106 16.11 -9.43 -5.97
C GLU A 106 16.32 -10.45 -7.09
N LEU A 107 16.74 -9.94 -8.26
CA LEU A 107 17.19 -10.72 -9.42
C LEU A 107 16.17 -11.80 -9.89
N ASN A 108 14.87 -11.56 -9.73
CA ASN A 108 13.80 -12.52 -10.02
C ASN A 108 13.90 -13.85 -9.24
N ARG A 109 14.75 -13.93 -8.21
CA ARG A 109 14.89 -15.10 -7.34
C ARG A 109 14.16 -14.91 -6.01
N MET A 110 14.05 -13.67 -5.56
CA MET A 110 13.47 -13.32 -4.28
C MET A 110 12.50 -12.17 -4.48
N ILE A 111 11.21 -12.44 -4.31
CA ILE A 111 10.14 -11.45 -4.34
C ILE A 111 9.58 -11.34 -2.93
N ASP A 112 9.52 -10.12 -2.40
CA ASP A 112 8.78 -9.78 -1.18
C ASP A 112 7.81 -8.66 -1.52
N ALA A 113 6.52 -8.89 -1.30
CA ALA A 113 5.51 -7.87 -1.43
C ALA A 113 4.72 -7.79 -0.13
N SER A 114 4.40 -6.59 0.33
CA SER A 114 3.50 -6.42 1.46
C SER A 114 2.65 -5.19 1.30
N VAL A 115 1.42 -5.26 1.83
CA VAL A 115 0.50 -4.14 1.94
C VAL A 115 -0.08 -4.19 3.34
N SER A 116 -0.02 -3.08 4.06
CA SER A 116 -0.67 -2.93 5.36
C SER A 116 -1.49 -1.66 5.39
N MET A 117 -2.61 -1.72 6.10
CA MET A 117 -3.50 -0.59 6.29
C MET A 117 -3.90 -0.50 7.75
N ARG A 118 -3.70 0.67 8.33
CA ARG A 118 -4.21 1.03 9.66
C ARG A 118 -5.23 2.13 9.51
N THR A 119 -6.35 2.02 10.21
CA THR A 119 -7.36 3.07 10.22
C THR A 119 -7.97 3.23 11.61
N SER A 120 -8.43 4.44 11.88
CA SER A 120 -9.26 4.77 13.04
C SER A 120 -10.60 4.03 13.10
N ARG A 121 -11.09 3.49 11.97
CA ARG A 121 -12.37 2.75 11.93
C ARG A 121 -12.21 1.36 12.55
N PRO A 122 -12.89 1.03 13.67
CA PRO A 122 -12.69 -0.23 14.37
C PRO A 122 -12.92 -1.48 13.52
N SER A 123 -13.91 -1.45 12.62
CA SER A 123 -14.25 -2.59 11.75
C SER A 123 -13.19 -2.90 10.68
N LEU A 124 -12.25 -1.98 10.43
CA LEU A 124 -11.21 -2.10 9.41
C LEU A 124 -9.80 -2.01 10.00
N ARG A 125 -9.68 -2.17 11.32
CA ARG A 125 -8.43 -1.95 12.04
C ARG A 125 -7.39 -3.01 11.70
N ASP A 126 -6.18 -2.55 11.38
CA ASP A 126 -4.96 -3.37 11.23
C ASP A 126 -5.07 -4.50 10.19
N ILE A 127 -5.29 -4.14 8.92
CA ILE A 127 -5.20 -5.06 7.77
C ILE A 127 -3.73 -5.21 7.38
N SER A 128 -3.27 -6.44 7.13
CA SER A 128 -1.96 -6.68 6.53
C SER A 128 -1.96 -7.92 5.65
N VAL A 129 -1.37 -7.82 4.46
CA VAL A 129 -1.14 -8.96 3.56
C VAL A 129 0.33 -8.92 3.13
N SER A 130 1.02 -10.04 3.23
CA SER A 130 2.39 -10.18 2.72
C SER A 130 2.54 -11.44 1.91
N PHE A 131 3.26 -11.32 0.80
CA PHE A 131 3.62 -12.41 -0.09
C PHE A 131 5.13 -12.48 -0.19
N LYS A 132 5.68 -13.69 -0.13
CA LYS A 132 7.10 -13.95 -0.39
C LYS A 132 7.23 -15.10 -1.37
N SER A 133 8.17 -14.97 -2.30
CA SER A 133 8.61 -16.04 -3.19
C SER A 133 10.12 -16.13 -3.14
N ARG A 134 10.64 -17.35 -3.04
CA ARG A 134 12.07 -17.66 -3.08
C ARG A 134 12.27 -18.82 -4.05
N MET A 135 13.11 -18.61 -5.04
CA MET A 135 13.59 -19.64 -5.95
C MET A 135 15.04 -19.96 -5.59
N ASN A 136 15.22 -21.11 -4.96
CA ASN A 136 16.52 -21.65 -4.57
C ASN A 136 16.88 -22.82 -5.52
N PRO A 137 18.18 -23.13 -5.69
CA PRO A 137 18.55 -24.37 -6.38
C PRO A 137 17.90 -25.59 -5.71
N GLY A 138 17.10 -26.34 -6.48
CA GLY A 138 16.36 -27.51 -5.99
C GLY A 138 15.17 -27.21 -5.07
N SER A 139 14.74 -25.95 -4.93
CA SER A 139 13.51 -25.64 -4.19
C SER A 139 12.82 -24.34 -4.59
N VAL A 140 11.50 -24.33 -4.48
CA VAL A 140 10.66 -23.13 -4.60
C VAL A 140 9.86 -22.98 -3.33
N ASP A 141 10.00 -21.84 -2.66
CA ASP A 141 9.27 -21.49 -1.45
C ASP A 141 8.34 -20.31 -1.74
N LEU A 142 7.05 -20.46 -1.43
CA LEU A 142 6.04 -19.41 -1.51
C LEU A 142 5.41 -19.24 -0.13
N SER A 143 5.23 -18.01 0.33
CA SER A 143 4.46 -17.71 1.53
C SER A 143 3.47 -16.59 1.28
N LEU A 144 2.28 -16.73 1.84
CA LEU A 144 1.24 -15.72 1.87
C LEU A 144 0.72 -15.64 3.30
N ASP A 145 0.85 -14.48 3.92
CA ASP A 145 0.35 -14.22 5.27
C ASP A 145 -0.67 -13.08 5.19
N SER A 146 -1.79 -13.26 5.88
CA SER A 146 -2.89 -12.31 5.90
C SER A 146 -3.44 -12.14 7.31
N ARG A 147 -3.70 -10.88 7.66
CA ARG A 147 -4.39 -10.45 8.86
C ARG A 147 -5.52 -9.53 8.43
N LEU A 148 -6.75 -9.99 8.60
CA LEU A 148 -7.94 -9.24 8.28
C LEU A 148 -8.76 -9.01 9.55
N PRO A 149 -9.40 -7.84 9.71
CA PRO A 149 -10.32 -7.57 10.81
C PRO A 149 -11.41 -8.63 10.86
N SER A 150 -11.72 -9.12 12.06
CA SER A 150 -12.80 -10.10 12.30
C SER A 150 -12.54 -11.52 11.80
N TYR A 151 -11.40 -11.80 11.16
CA TYR A 151 -11.03 -13.15 10.72
C TYR A 151 -9.76 -13.61 11.42
N PRO A 152 -9.62 -14.92 11.71
CA PRO A 152 -8.34 -15.49 12.14
C PRO A 152 -7.24 -15.16 11.11
N ALA A 153 -6.01 -14.97 11.57
CA ALA A 153 -4.88 -14.82 10.67
C ALA A 153 -4.76 -16.07 9.77
N ILE A 154 -4.55 -15.86 8.48
CA ILE A 154 -4.40 -16.93 7.50
C ILE A 154 -2.96 -16.89 7.00
N GLY A 155 -2.28 -18.03 7.09
CA GLY A 155 -0.96 -18.23 6.52
C GLY A 155 -0.99 -19.40 5.54
N VAL A 156 -0.39 -19.24 4.38
CA VAL A 156 -0.18 -20.31 3.40
C VAL A 156 1.31 -20.36 3.11
N ASN A 157 1.94 -21.49 3.33
CA ASN A 157 3.34 -21.74 2.98
C ASN A 157 3.40 -22.97 2.08
N TYR A 158 3.95 -22.78 0.88
CA TYR A 158 4.18 -23.84 -0.09
C TYR A 158 5.68 -23.99 -0.31
N VAL A 159 6.18 -25.21 -0.21
CA VAL A 159 7.57 -25.56 -0.45
C VAL A 159 7.58 -26.71 -1.44
N CYS A 160 8.23 -26.54 -2.58
CA CYS A 160 8.43 -27.58 -3.57
C CYS A 160 9.90 -27.88 -3.69
N LYS A 161 10.34 -29.03 -3.19
CA LYS A 161 11.70 -29.50 -3.40
C LYS A 161 11.78 -30.33 -4.67
N HIS A 162 12.87 -30.19 -5.41
CA HIS A 162 13.13 -31.01 -6.58
C HIS A 162 14.63 -31.23 -6.77
N ASN A 163 15.00 -32.26 -7.51
CA ASN A 163 16.36 -32.42 -8.02
C ASN A 163 16.55 -31.69 -9.36
N GLU A 164 17.79 -31.62 -9.84
CA GLU A 164 18.16 -30.85 -11.03
C GLU A 164 17.51 -31.39 -12.31
N ASP A 165 17.35 -32.71 -12.41
CA ASP A 165 16.73 -33.40 -13.54
C ASP A 165 15.21 -33.58 -13.41
N LEU A 166 14.61 -33.06 -12.32
CA LEU A 166 13.19 -33.17 -12.00
C LEU A 166 12.68 -34.63 -11.88
N SER A 167 13.57 -35.60 -11.69
CA SER A 167 13.15 -36.99 -11.46
C SER A 167 12.53 -37.22 -10.08
N SER A 168 12.65 -36.25 -9.17
CA SER A 168 11.99 -36.23 -7.87
C SER A 168 11.44 -34.84 -7.59
N ILE A 169 10.13 -34.76 -7.28
CA ILE A 169 9.44 -33.53 -6.89
C ILE A 169 8.65 -33.81 -5.61
N SER A 170 8.83 -32.97 -4.59
CA SER A 170 8.24 -33.14 -3.26
C SER A 170 7.57 -31.83 -2.81
N PRO A 171 6.30 -31.60 -3.20
CA PRO A 171 5.53 -30.46 -2.75
C PRO A 171 5.05 -30.67 -1.30
N ARG A 172 5.06 -29.59 -0.54
CA ARG A 172 4.46 -29.48 0.79
C ARG A 172 3.71 -28.18 0.88
N ILE A 173 2.44 -28.24 1.24
CA ILE A 173 1.62 -27.08 1.55
C ILE A 173 1.27 -27.09 3.04
N THR A 174 1.38 -25.94 3.67
CA THR A 174 1.00 -25.69 5.05
C THR A 174 0.01 -24.54 5.06
N VAL A 175 -1.18 -24.76 5.59
CA VAL A 175 -2.21 -23.74 5.78
C VAL A 175 -2.42 -23.54 7.28
N SER A 176 -2.24 -22.31 7.75
CA SER A 176 -2.47 -21.90 9.13
C SER A 176 -3.71 -21.02 9.18
N VAL A 177 -4.62 -21.29 10.11
CA VAL A 177 -5.83 -20.48 10.36
C VAL A 177 -5.95 -20.27 11.87
N GLY A 178 -5.63 -19.07 12.33
CA GLY A 178 -5.48 -18.80 13.76
C GLY A 178 -4.38 -19.68 14.37
N GLU A 179 -4.73 -20.48 15.36
CA GLU A 179 -3.81 -21.44 16.01
C GLU A 179 -3.78 -22.82 15.31
N SER A 180 -4.71 -23.08 14.39
CA SER A 180 -4.81 -24.36 13.69
C SER A 180 -3.85 -24.41 12.51
N LYS A 181 -3.26 -25.59 12.28
CA LYS A 181 -2.32 -25.84 11.19
C LYS A 181 -2.66 -27.13 10.46
N TYR A 182 -2.79 -27.04 9.15
CA TYR A 182 -3.03 -28.14 8.24
C TYR A 182 -1.82 -28.30 7.33
N VAL A 183 -1.35 -29.54 7.17
CA VAL A 183 -0.19 -29.84 6.33
C VAL A 183 -0.61 -30.91 5.34
N GLY A 184 -0.39 -30.65 4.05
CA GLY A 184 -0.47 -31.64 2.99
C GLY A 184 0.89 -31.78 2.34
N TYR A 185 1.26 -32.98 1.95
CA TYR A 185 2.49 -33.25 1.24
C TYR A 185 2.26 -34.27 0.13
N GLY A 186 3.14 -34.25 -0.87
CA GLY A 186 3.18 -35.24 -1.92
C GLY A 186 4.60 -35.56 -2.32
N GLN A 187 4.75 -36.64 -3.05
CA GLN A 187 6.00 -37.01 -3.70
C GLN A 187 5.69 -37.56 -5.07
N MET A 188 6.40 -37.07 -6.08
CA MET A 188 6.38 -37.57 -7.44
C MET A 188 7.79 -38.02 -7.82
N MET A 189 7.91 -39.26 -8.27
CA MET A 189 9.16 -39.82 -8.78
C MET A 189 8.98 -40.24 -10.23
N MET A 190 9.83 -39.73 -11.12
CA MET A 190 9.89 -40.15 -12.51
C MET A 190 10.87 -41.31 -12.64
N ILE A 191 10.41 -42.41 -13.20
CA ILE A 191 11.20 -43.61 -13.48
C ILE A 191 11.27 -43.74 -15.00
N PRO A 192 12.36 -44.22 -15.62
CA PRO A 192 12.38 -44.44 -17.06
C PRO A 192 11.17 -45.28 -17.52
N GLY A 193 10.27 -44.66 -18.29
CA GLY A 193 9.03 -45.29 -18.76
C GLY A 193 7.85 -45.36 -17.77
N SER A 194 7.95 -44.77 -16.57
CA SER A 194 6.89 -44.80 -15.54
C SER A 194 6.94 -43.61 -14.56
N TYR A 195 5.98 -43.53 -13.65
CA TYR A 195 5.99 -42.56 -12.54
C TYR A 195 5.32 -43.14 -11.30
N ALA A 196 5.72 -42.66 -10.12
CA ALA A 196 5.10 -42.98 -8.84
C ALA A 196 4.66 -41.70 -8.12
N ILE A 197 3.43 -41.67 -7.60
CA ILE A 197 2.86 -40.54 -6.84
C ILE A 197 2.40 -41.04 -5.48
N SER A 198 2.76 -40.32 -4.42
CA SER A 198 2.20 -40.50 -3.07
C SER A 198 1.75 -39.14 -2.51
N ALA A 199 0.77 -39.16 -1.60
CA ALA A 199 0.26 -37.96 -0.94
C ALA A 199 -0.21 -38.28 0.49
N GLY A 200 -0.20 -37.28 1.38
CA GLY A 200 -0.64 -37.39 2.78
C GLY A 200 -0.82 -36.04 3.45
#